data_AF-A0A1F9INE7-F1
#
_entry.id   AF-A0A1F9INE7-F1
#
_cell.length_a   1.000
_cell.length_b   1.000
_cell.length_c   1.000
_cell.angle_alpha   90.00
_cell.angle_beta   90.00
_cell.angle_gamma   90.00
#
_symmetry.space_group_name_H-M   'P 1'
#
loop_
_entity.id
_entity.type
_entity.pdbx_description
1 polymer ?
#
loop_
_entity_poly.entity_id
_entity_poly.type
_entity_poly.pdbx_seq_one_letter_code
_entity_poly.pdbx_strand_id
1 'polypeptide(L)'
;MLRLFFNRASPIVSILELLGLTGMITAIVSWFQDPSWNIKVLLFGIMLFFYLFIRICYLIRWYPDQGRDIGIEVHFKKCLVPTSYIITVTMLGFLPSWETPFLVLANVLLSIIVFVNGIIIGFHFKDKETLPINALSLKGYNDIPHPKEYRP
;
A
#
# COMPACT_ATOMS: atom_id res chain seq x y z
N MET A 1 -15.68 -11.13 -12.04
CA MET A 1 -15.13 -9.81 -12.44
C MET A 1 -14.47 -9.03 -11.29
N LEU A 2 -15.00 -8.97 -10.06
CA LEU A 2 -14.34 -8.26 -8.93
C LEU A 2 -12.91 -8.73 -8.63
N ARG A 3 -12.59 -10.01 -8.82
CA ARG A 3 -11.21 -10.51 -8.67
C ARG A 3 -10.22 -9.74 -9.56
N LEU A 4 -10.59 -9.21 -10.72
CA LEU A 4 -9.63 -8.49 -11.58
C LEU A 4 -9.21 -7.12 -10.99
N PHE A 5 -10.12 -6.44 -10.29
CA PHE A 5 -9.86 -5.12 -9.68
C PHE A 5 -9.23 -5.20 -8.28
N PHE A 6 -9.46 -6.31 -7.57
CA PHE A 6 -9.01 -6.49 -6.18
C PHE A 6 -7.99 -7.62 -5.99
N ASN A 7 -7.60 -8.34 -7.05
CA ASN A 7 -6.57 -9.36 -6.95
C ASN A 7 -5.18 -8.72 -6.94
N ARG A 8 -4.41 -9.13 -5.94
CA ARG A 8 -3.12 -8.60 -5.51
C ARG A 8 -2.02 -8.72 -6.58
N ALA A 9 -2.20 -9.65 -7.51
CA ALA A 9 -1.32 -9.90 -8.65
C ALA A 9 -1.93 -9.42 -9.98
N SER A 10 -3.02 -8.65 -9.94
CA SER A 10 -3.63 -8.14 -11.15
C SER A 10 -2.74 -7.04 -11.75
N PRO A 11 -2.45 -7.10 -13.07
CA PRO A 11 -1.66 -6.07 -13.75
C PRO A 11 -2.31 -4.68 -13.64
N ILE A 12 -3.61 -4.60 -13.36
CA ILE A 12 -4.34 -3.34 -13.17
C ILE A 12 -3.76 -2.53 -12.01
N VAL A 13 -3.44 -3.17 -10.88
CA VAL A 13 -2.89 -2.46 -9.71
C VAL A 13 -1.52 -1.88 -10.03
N SER A 14 -0.69 -2.63 -10.76
CA SER A 14 0.62 -2.16 -11.21
C SER A 14 0.52 -1.02 -12.22
N ILE A 15 -0.46 -1.06 -13.13
CA ILE A 15 -0.71 0.02 -14.09
C ILE A 15 -1.19 1.28 -13.35
N LEU A 16 -2.11 1.14 -12.39
CA LEU A 16 -2.61 2.26 -11.59
C LEU A 16 -1.50 2.91 -10.77
N GLU A 17 -0.65 2.09 -10.13
CA GLU A 17 0.53 2.57 -9.42
C GLU A 17 1.48 3.31 -10.36
N LEU A 18 1.76 2.76 -11.55
CA LEU A 18 2.60 3.42 -12.54
C LEU A 18 2.01 4.77 -13.01
N LEU A 19 0.71 4.82 -13.32
CA LEU A 19 0.02 6.05 -13.69
C LEU A 19 0.08 7.09 -12.57
N GLY A 20 -0.18 6.66 -11.34
CA GLY A 20 -0.08 7.51 -10.15
C GLY A 20 1.33 8.08 -9.97
N LEU A 21 2.36 7.24 -10.13
CA LEU A 21 3.75 7.65 -10.06
C LEU A 21 4.15 8.61 -11.18
N THR A 22 3.71 8.37 -12.42
CA THR A 22 3.97 9.30 -13.52
C THR A 22 3.35 10.68 -13.23
N GLY A 23 2.12 10.71 -12.71
CA GLY A 23 1.47 11.95 -12.26
C GLY A 23 2.28 12.66 -11.17
N MET A 24 2.76 11.92 -10.17
CA MET A 24 3.62 12.47 -9.11
C MET A 24 4.92 13.07 -9.66
N ILE A 25 5.59 12.39 -10.61
CA ILE A 25 6.82 12.89 -11.24
C ILE A 25 6.53 14.18 -12.02
N THR A 26 5.44 14.22 -12.80
CA THR A 26 5.07 15.42 -13.54
C THR A 26 4.77 16.60 -12.61
N ALA A 27 4.12 16.36 -11.48
CA ALA A 27 3.85 17.40 -10.47
C ALA A 27 5.16 17.94 -9.88
N ILE A 28 6.12 17.08 -9.54
CA ILE A 28 7.44 17.49 -9.04
C ILE A 28 8.18 18.35 -10.07
N VAL A 29 8.21 17.94 -11.34
CA VAL A 29 8.87 18.70 -12.42
C VAL A 29 8.24 20.07 -12.60
N SER A 30 6.91 20.17 -12.57
CA SER A 30 6.21 21.45 -12.68
C SER A 30 6.56 22.44 -11.56
N TRP A 31 6.89 21.96 -10.37
CA TRP A 31 7.26 22.83 -9.24
C TRP A 31 8.68 23.34 -9.28
N PHE A 32 9.61 22.64 -9.94
CA PHE A 32 10.93 23.19 -10.20
C PHE A 32 10.89 24.42 -11.12
N GLN A 33 9.81 24.59 -11.89
CA GLN A 33 9.63 25.73 -12.80
C GLN A 33 9.05 26.96 -12.10
N ASP A 34 8.16 26.77 -11.11
CA ASP A 34 7.58 27.85 -10.30
C ASP A 34 7.67 27.54 -8.79
N PRO A 35 8.84 27.80 -8.16
CA PRO A 35 9.10 27.49 -6.76
C PRO A 35 8.42 28.50 -5.82
N SER A 36 7.09 28.51 -5.80
CA SER A 36 6.32 29.14 -4.73
C SER A 36 6.01 28.11 -3.65
N TRP A 37 6.47 28.37 -2.42
CA TRP A 37 6.13 27.52 -1.27
C TRP A 37 4.64 27.67 -0.96
N ASN A 38 3.85 26.72 -1.44
CA ASN A 38 2.40 26.68 -1.28
C ASN A 38 2.01 25.48 -0.39
N ILE A 39 0.89 25.57 0.33
CA ILE A 39 0.34 24.48 1.15
C ILE A 39 0.21 23.17 0.35
N LYS A 40 0.00 23.26 -0.96
CA LYS A 40 -0.03 22.11 -1.89
C LYS A 40 1.29 21.31 -1.89
N VAL A 41 2.43 21.99 -1.87
CA VAL A 41 3.76 21.37 -1.86
C VAL A 41 3.96 20.58 -0.57
N LEU A 42 3.56 21.16 0.57
CA LEU A 42 3.60 20.48 1.86
C LEU A 42 2.71 19.23 1.86
N LEU A 43 1.44 19.37 1.44
CA LEU A 43 0.49 18.25 1.40
C LEU A 43 0.95 17.12 0.50
N PHE A 44 1.53 17.43 -0.66
CA PHE A 44 2.08 16.41 -1.53
C PHE A 44 3.35 15.77 -0.97
N GLY A 45 4.22 16.55 -0.33
CA GLY A 45 5.40 16.02 0.37
C GLY A 45 5.02 14.99 1.43
N ILE A 46 3.96 15.27 2.21
CA ILE A 46 3.41 14.32 3.19
C ILE A 46 2.85 13.07 2.49
N MET A 47 2.09 13.23 1.41
CA MET A 47 1.56 12.10 0.63
C MET A 47 2.68 11.22 0.07
N LEU A 48 3.73 11.83 -0.49
CA LEU A 48 4.90 11.13 -1.01
C LEU A 48 5.63 10.37 0.11
N PHE A 49 5.81 11.00 1.27
CA PHE A 49 6.39 10.35 2.44
C PHE A 49 5.58 9.12 2.88
N PHE A 50 4.25 9.24 2.97
CA PHE A 50 3.38 8.10 3.31
C PHE A 50 3.46 6.97 2.28
N TYR A 51 3.43 7.31 0.99
CA TYR A 51 3.59 6.33 -0.08
C TYR A 51 4.94 5.58 0.05
N LEU A 52 6.04 6.32 0.20
CA LEU A 52 7.38 5.73 0.35
C LEU A 52 7.47 4.85 1.60
N PHE A 53 6.91 5.28 2.73
CA PHE A 53 6.84 4.47 3.94
C PHE A 53 6.12 3.14 3.70
N ILE A 54 4.94 3.17 3.08
CA ILE A 54 4.17 1.95 2.75
C ILE A 54 4.97 1.06 1.79
N ARG A 55 5.64 1.64 0.79
CA ARG A 55 6.45 0.89 -0.17
C ARG A 55 7.67 0.24 0.50
N ILE A 56 8.34 0.95 1.40
CA ILE A 56 9.45 0.41 2.19
C ILE A 56 8.97 -0.77 3.04
N CYS A 57 7.81 -0.64 3.71
CA CYS A 57 7.23 -1.74 4.50
C CYS A 57 6.96 -2.98 3.65
N TYR A 58 6.57 -2.82 2.38
CA TYR A 58 6.41 -3.94 1.45
C TYR A 58 7.72 -4.53 0.95
N LEU A 59 8.76 -3.70 0.74
CA LEU A 59 10.05 -4.14 0.20
C LEU A 59 10.92 -4.85 1.24
N ILE A 60 10.79 -4.49 2.51
CA ILE A 60 11.49 -5.15 3.61
C ILE A 60 11.04 -6.61 3.67
N ARG A 61 12.01 -7.52 3.73
CA ARG A 61 11.76 -8.93 4.00
C ARG A 61 11.69 -9.12 5.51
N TRP A 62 10.48 -9.19 6.05
CA TRP A 62 10.23 -9.29 7.49
C TRP A 62 10.53 -10.69 8.01
N TYR A 63 10.44 -11.71 7.14
CA TYR A 63 10.79 -13.08 7.46
C TYR A 63 11.84 -13.61 6.47
N PRO A 64 13.15 -13.42 6.72
CA PRO A 64 14.20 -13.81 5.79
C PRO A 64 14.29 -15.32 5.56
N ASP A 65 14.09 -16.10 6.61
CA ASP A 65 14.24 -17.57 6.60
C ASP A 65 12.95 -18.32 6.25
N GLN A 66 11.86 -17.58 6.09
CA GLN A 66 10.57 -18.13 5.67
C GLN A 66 10.22 -17.57 4.28
N GLY A 67 9.37 -18.28 3.54
CA GLY A 67 8.96 -17.85 2.20
C GLY A 67 8.31 -16.46 2.21
N ARG A 68 8.26 -15.79 1.06
CA ARG A 68 7.51 -14.53 0.92
C ARG A 68 6.01 -14.78 1.08
N ASP A 69 5.26 -13.70 1.37
CA ASP A 69 3.80 -13.68 1.47
C ASP A 69 3.25 -14.44 2.71
N ILE A 70 3.89 -14.25 3.86
CA ILE A 70 3.41 -14.79 5.15
C ILE A 70 3.27 -13.69 6.21
N GLY A 71 2.46 -13.95 7.25
CA GLY A 71 2.26 -13.04 8.38
C GLY A 71 1.95 -11.60 7.96
N ILE A 72 2.70 -10.65 8.50
CA ILE A 72 2.54 -9.21 8.25
C ILE A 72 2.90 -8.80 6.82
N GLU A 73 3.73 -9.57 6.09
CA GLU A 73 4.07 -9.25 4.69
C GLU A 73 2.83 -9.26 3.80
N VAL A 74 1.89 -10.18 4.07
CA VAL A 74 0.59 -10.24 3.37
C VAL A 74 -0.21 -8.97 3.60
N HIS A 75 -0.14 -8.40 4.80
CA HIS A 75 -0.81 -7.14 5.11
C HIS A 75 -0.22 -5.99 4.31
N PHE A 76 1.10 -5.79 4.35
CA PHE A 76 1.75 -4.70 3.61
C PHE A 76 1.52 -4.82 2.09
N LYS A 77 1.53 -6.05 1.55
CA LYS A 77 1.18 -6.30 0.16
C LYS A 77 -0.27 -5.93 -0.17
N LYS A 78 -1.21 -6.18 0.75
CA LYS A 78 -2.61 -5.77 0.57
C LYS A 78 -2.78 -4.26 0.66
N CYS A 79 -2.02 -3.57 1.49
CA CYS A 79 -2.07 -2.11 1.65
C CYS A 79 -1.62 -1.35 0.39
N LEU A 80 -0.80 -1.96 -0.47
CA LEU A 80 -0.43 -1.36 -1.76
C LEU A 80 -1.63 -1.14 -2.69
N VAL A 81 -2.63 -2.01 -2.65
CA VAL A 81 -3.81 -1.90 -3.51
C VAL A 81 -4.57 -0.59 -3.24
N PRO A 82 -5.13 -0.33 -2.04
CA PRO A 82 -5.81 0.93 -1.77
C PRO A 82 -4.87 2.15 -1.91
N THR A 83 -3.58 2.02 -1.57
CA THR A 83 -2.59 3.09 -1.75
C THR A 83 -2.48 3.51 -3.22
N SER A 84 -2.36 2.54 -4.13
CA SER A 84 -2.30 2.80 -5.58
C SER A 84 -3.56 3.52 -6.07
N TYR A 85 -4.75 3.06 -5.66
CA TYR A 85 -6.01 3.72 -6.02
C TYR A 85 -6.07 5.16 -5.49
N ILE A 86 -5.70 5.39 -4.23
CA ILE A 86 -5.70 6.73 -3.63
C ILE A 86 -4.80 7.66 -4.44
N ILE A 87 -3.59 7.22 -4.79
CA ILE A 87 -2.65 8.04 -5.57
C ILE A 87 -3.20 8.33 -6.96
N THR A 88 -3.67 7.31 -7.69
CA THR A 88 -4.19 7.52 -9.04
C THR A 88 -5.39 8.46 -9.04
N VAL A 89 -6.36 8.26 -8.14
CA VAL A 89 -7.54 9.14 -8.03
C VAL A 89 -7.12 10.57 -7.68
N THR A 90 -6.14 10.73 -6.79
CA THR A 90 -5.60 12.05 -6.44
C THR A 90 -4.98 12.73 -7.65
N MET A 91 -4.16 12.02 -8.43
CA MET A 91 -3.55 12.58 -9.64
C MET A 91 -4.59 12.90 -10.72
N LEU A 92 -5.65 12.10 -10.87
CA LEU A 92 -6.77 12.45 -11.77
C LEU A 92 -7.50 13.72 -11.30
N GLY A 93 -7.59 13.95 -9.99
CA GLY A 93 -8.14 15.16 -9.39
C GLY A 93 -7.34 16.44 -9.68
N PHE A 94 -6.12 16.33 -10.20
CA PHE A 94 -5.34 17.49 -10.67
C PHE A 94 -5.84 18.03 -12.01
N LEU A 95 -6.46 17.18 -12.86
CA LEU A 95 -6.98 17.59 -14.17
C LEU A 95 -8.04 18.71 -14.10
N PRO A 96 -9.05 18.66 -13.19
CA PRO A 96 -10.02 19.75 -13.02
C PRO A 96 -9.54 20.90 -12.10
N SER A 97 -8.24 20.96 -11.75
CA SER A 97 -7.70 21.93 -10.77
C SER A 97 -8.30 21.83 -9.36
N TRP A 98 -8.86 20.67 -8.98
CA TRP A 98 -9.38 20.39 -7.63
C TRP A 98 -8.31 19.79 -6.71
N GLU A 99 -7.05 20.13 -6.95
CA GLU A 99 -5.87 19.49 -6.35
C GLU A 99 -5.92 19.47 -4.83
N THR A 100 -6.28 20.59 -4.21
CA THR A 100 -6.22 20.77 -2.75
C THR A 100 -7.15 19.82 -1.97
N PRO A 101 -8.47 19.75 -2.23
CA PRO A 101 -9.34 18.82 -1.51
C PRO A 101 -8.97 17.36 -1.74
N PHE A 102 -8.55 16.98 -2.97
CA PHE A 102 -8.08 15.62 -3.24
C PHE A 102 -6.78 15.29 -2.49
N LEU A 103 -5.82 16.21 -2.45
CA LEU A 103 -4.59 16.06 -1.67
C LEU A 103 -4.87 15.91 -0.17
N VAL A 104 -5.78 16.73 0.39
CA VAL A 104 -6.16 16.61 1.80
C VAL A 104 -6.79 15.26 2.08
N LEU A 105 -7.76 14.84 1.26
CA LEU A 105 -8.40 13.53 1.39
C LEU A 105 -7.40 12.38 1.28
N ALA A 106 -6.48 12.44 0.32
CA ALA A 106 -5.43 11.44 0.13
C ALA A 106 -4.55 11.30 1.37
N ASN A 107 -4.10 12.43 1.94
CA ASN A 107 -3.30 12.44 3.15
C ASN A 107 -4.05 11.85 4.35
N VAL A 108 -5.33 12.17 4.51
CA VAL A 108 -6.17 11.58 5.57
C VAL A 108 -6.25 10.07 5.40
N LEU A 109 -6.59 9.57 4.20
CA LEU A 109 -6.70 8.14 3.94
C LEU A 109 -5.37 7.39 4.12
N LEU A 110 -4.28 7.96 3.60
CA LEU A 110 -2.94 7.37 3.74
C LEU A 110 -2.44 7.38 5.19
N SER A 111 -2.75 8.43 5.97
CA SER A 111 -2.36 8.48 7.38
C SER A 111 -2.98 7.35 8.20
N ILE A 112 -4.23 6.96 7.89
CA ILE A 112 -4.88 5.78 8.50
C ILE A 112 -4.09 4.51 8.17
N ILE A 113 -3.71 4.31 6.90
CA ILE A 113 -2.94 3.12 6.47
C ILE A 113 -1.57 3.10 7.15
N VAL A 114 -0.87 4.23 7.18
CA VAL A 114 0.45 4.37 7.82
C VAL A 114 0.36 4.09 9.32
N PHE A 115 -0.66 4.62 9.99
CA PHE A 115 -0.89 4.39 11.42
C PHE A 115 -1.11 2.90 11.73
N VAL A 116 -1.97 2.22 10.96
CA VAL A 116 -2.21 0.77 11.10
C VAL A 116 -0.93 -0.03 10.83
N ASN A 117 -0.18 0.30 9.77
CA ASN A 117 1.10 -0.33 9.50
C ASN A 117 2.09 -0.15 10.66
N GLY A 118 2.17 1.05 11.24
CA GLY A 118 3.02 1.33 12.40
C GLY A 118 2.66 0.50 13.63
N ILE A 119 1.37 0.34 13.92
CA ILE A 119 0.89 -0.54 15.01
C ILE A 119 1.32 -1.99 14.77
N ILE A 120 1.13 -2.50 13.55
CA ILE A 120 1.47 -3.89 13.19
C ILE A 120 2.97 -4.13 13.33
N ILE A 121 3.80 -3.19 12.87
CA ILE A 121 5.26 -3.25 13.05
C ILE A 121 5.62 -3.26 14.54
N GLY A 122 4.96 -2.40 15.33
CA GLY A 122 5.15 -2.34 16.77
C GLY A 122 4.81 -3.66 17.48
N PHE A 123 3.74 -4.34 17.06
CA PHE A 123 3.41 -5.67 17.56
C PHE A 123 4.41 -6.73 17.10
N HIS A 124 4.81 -6.71 15.83
CA HIS A 124 5.77 -7.66 15.27
C HIS A 124 7.11 -7.66 16.03
N PHE A 125 7.63 -6.48 16.40
CA PHE A 125 8.88 -6.42 17.18
C PHE A 125 8.70 -6.76 18.67
N LYS A 126 7.49 -6.68 19.21
CA LYS A 126 7.18 -7.05 20.60
C LYS A 126 6.84 -8.52 20.75
N ASP A 127 6.41 -9.16 19.67
CA ASP A 127 6.10 -10.57 19.64
C ASP A 127 7.39 -11.38 19.80
N LYS A 128 7.49 -12.08 20.93
CA LYS A 128 8.61 -12.97 21.27
C LYS A 128 8.23 -14.44 21.11
N GLU A 129 7.04 -14.74 20.60
CA GLU A 129 6.56 -16.12 20.52
C GLU A 129 7.32 -16.92 19.46
N THR A 130 7.69 -18.15 19.85
CA THR A 130 8.38 -19.16 19.03
C THR A 130 7.42 -19.98 18.16
N LEU A 131 6.13 -19.65 18.15
CA LEU A 131 5.14 -20.35 17.34
C LEU A 131 5.38 -20.07 15.84
N PRO A 132 5.35 -21.10 14.97
CA PRO A 132 5.53 -20.89 13.54
C PRO A 132 4.41 -19.96 13.03
N ILE A 133 4.81 -18.99 12.21
CA ILE A 133 3.90 -17.99 11.63
C ILE A 133 2.77 -18.71 10.89
N ASN A 134 1.53 -18.26 11.10
CA ASN A 134 0.30 -18.88 10.60
C ASN A 134 -0.07 -20.28 11.16
N ALA A 135 0.56 -20.78 12.24
CA ALA A 135 0.21 -22.09 12.85
C ALA A 135 -1.29 -22.23 13.16
N LEU A 136 -1.92 -21.18 13.66
CA LEU A 136 -3.35 -21.17 13.98
C LEU A 136 -4.24 -21.05 12.74
N SER A 137 -3.77 -20.40 11.67
CA SER A 137 -4.48 -20.32 10.39
C SER A 137 -4.43 -21.64 9.61
N LEU A 138 -3.34 -22.40 9.71
CA LEU A 138 -3.18 -23.70 9.05
C LEU A 138 -4.03 -24.78 9.72
N LYS A 139 -4.20 -24.72 11.04
CA LYS A 139 -5.04 -25.68 11.78
C LYS A 139 -6.50 -25.62 11.32
N GLY A 140 -7.05 -24.42 11.19
CA GLY A 140 -8.42 -24.23 10.67
C GLY A 140 -8.58 -24.48 9.16
N TYR A 141 -7.51 -24.41 8.37
CA TYR A 141 -7.55 -24.76 6.93
C TYR A 141 -7.64 -26.29 6.74
N ASN A 142 -6.84 -27.05 7.49
CA ASN A 142 -6.83 -28.51 7.39
C ASN A 142 -8.14 -29.18 7.87
N ASP A 143 -8.93 -28.49 8.70
CA ASP A 143 -10.21 -28.96 9.20
C ASP A 143 -11.38 -28.71 8.22
N ILE A 144 -11.13 -28.01 7.09
CA ILE A 144 -12.13 -27.77 6.05
C ILE A 144 -11.91 -28.78 4.91
N PRO A 145 -12.90 -29.62 4.54
CA PRO A 145 -12.74 -30.55 3.43
C PRO A 145 -12.53 -29.78 2.12
N HIS A 146 -11.29 -29.78 1.63
CA HIS A 146 -10.96 -29.18 0.35
C HIS A 146 -11.39 -30.11 -0.80
N PRO A 147 -12.16 -29.64 -1.80
CA PRO A 147 -12.33 -30.36 -3.05
C PRO A 147 -10.95 -30.55 -3.71
N LYS A 148 -10.71 -31.75 -4.24
CA LYS A 148 -9.40 -32.28 -4.70
C LYS A 148 -8.70 -31.47 -5.81
N GLU A 149 -9.29 -30.38 -6.30
CA GLU A 149 -8.80 -29.58 -7.43
C GLU A 149 -7.78 -28.50 -7.07
N TYR A 150 -7.45 -28.32 -5.79
CA TYR A 150 -6.39 -27.39 -5.36
C TYR A 150 -5.28 -28.12 -4.60
N ARG A 151 -4.47 -28.89 -5.33
CA ARG A 151 -3.07 -29.08 -4.96
C ARG A 151 -2.21 -28.52 -6.10
N PRO A 152 -1.16 -27.75 -5.80
CA PRO A 152 -0.23 -27.25 -6.80
C PRO A 152 0.43 -28.41 -7.57
#